data_AF-A0A349ZT06-F1
#
_entry.id   AF-A0A349ZT06-F1
#
_cell.length_a   1.000
_cell.length_b   1.000
_cell.length_c   1.000
_cell.angle_alpha   90.00
_cell.angle_beta   90.00
_cell.angle_gamma   90.00
#
_symmetry.space_group_name_H-M   'P 1'
#
loop_
_entity.id
_entity.type
_entity.pdbx_description
1 polymer ?
#
loop_
_entity_poly.entity_id
_entity_poly.type
_entity_poly.pdbx_seq_one_letter_code
_entity_poly.pdbx_strand_id
1 'polypeptide(L)'
;MGFSDIRYMVVSSKLDHHISHAGGCFAAFCRAAHHKNEGGKMTKELIKDYTLRITQANASEIVVIVYDITEQYIKDALSSYDKGDYEEFETNCRNACRCVDDLLQALDFSYELAYPLMRLYIFVNREISVASVSRKTEGLLNARGILISLRDAFAEAAKKDSSAPVMTNTQAVYAGLTYGRNQLNESINDT
;
A
#
# COMPACT_ATOMS: atom_id res chain seq x y z
N MET A 1 -16.31 16.77 -15.79
CA MET A 1 -16.24 15.77 -14.71
C MET A 1 -15.12 16.18 -13.77
N GLY A 2 -15.45 16.54 -12.54
CA GLY A 2 -14.59 17.31 -11.65
C GLY A 2 -13.80 16.42 -10.69
N PHE A 3 -12.58 16.84 -10.37
CA PHE A 3 -11.69 16.24 -9.36
C PHE A 3 -12.33 16.03 -7.97
N SER A 4 -13.50 16.63 -7.71
CA SER A 4 -14.26 16.49 -6.47
C SER A 4 -14.80 15.07 -6.25
N ASP A 5 -15.13 14.33 -7.31
CA ASP A 5 -15.77 12.99 -7.18
C ASP A 5 -14.78 11.90 -6.72
N ILE A 6 -13.48 12.07 -7.00
CA ILE A 6 -12.42 11.13 -6.59
C ILE A 6 -12.20 11.17 -5.08
N ARG A 7 -12.36 12.34 -4.45
CA ARG A 7 -12.18 12.54 -3.01
C ARG A 7 -13.17 11.69 -2.21
N TYR A 8 -14.45 11.74 -2.56
CA TYR A 8 -15.49 11.08 -1.76
C TYR A 8 -15.56 9.57 -1.95
N MET A 9 -15.01 9.05 -3.05
CA MET A 9 -15.02 7.61 -3.36
C MET A 9 -14.12 6.78 -2.45
N VAL A 10 -13.14 7.40 -1.82
CA VAL A 10 -12.34 6.78 -0.74
C VAL A 10 -12.66 7.43 0.60
N VAL A 11 -12.97 8.73 0.67
CA VAL A 11 -13.17 9.47 1.92
C VAL A 11 -14.65 9.53 2.36
N SER A 12 -15.38 8.43 2.23
CA SER A 12 -16.74 8.31 2.78
C SER A 12 -16.69 7.60 4.14
N SER A 13 -17.71 7.79 4.98
CA SER A 13 -17.82 7.39 6.40
C SER A 13 -17.50 5.91 6.74
N LYS A 14 -17.32 5.06 5.74
CA LYS A 14 -16.80 3.69 5.87
C LYS A 14 -15.28 3.62 6.04
N LEU A 15 -14.50 4.61 5.57
CA LEU A 15 -13.07 4.65 5.85
C LEU A 15 -12.80 4.94 7.34
N ASP A 16 -13.65 5.68 8.05
CA ASP A 16 -13.52 5.81 9.52
C ASP A 16 -13.83 4.50 10.24
N HIS A 17 -14.80 3.71 9.77
CA HIS A 17 -15.17 2.43 10.39
C HIS A 17 -14.26 1.25 9.98
N HIS A 18 -13.75 1.22 8.74
CA HIS A 18 -12.80 0.22 8.24
C HIS A 18 -11.33 0.62 8.46
N ILE A 19 -10.97 1.91 8.59
CA ILE A 19 -9.65 2.37 9.06
C ILE A 19 -9.60 2.54 10.58
N SER A 20 -10.71 2.46 11.32
CA SER A 20 -10.63 2.00 12.71
C SER A 20 -9.98 0.60 12.77
N HIS A 21 -10.17 -0.20 11.71
CA HIS A 21 -9.38 -1.38 11.35
C HIS A 21 -8.21 -1.05 10.38
N ALA A 22 -7.49 0.06 10.57
CA ALA A 22 -6.23 0.39 9.88
C ALA A 22 -5.25 -0.80 9.90
N GLY A 23 -5.41 -1.72 10.84
CA GLY A 23 -4.74 -3.01 10.88
C GLY A 23 -4.90 -3.92 9.65
N GLY A 24 -5.73 -3.63 8.64
CA GLY A 24 -5.77 -4.42 7.40
C GLY A 24 -4.59 -4.14 6.48
N CYS A 25 -4.56 -2.93 5.91
CA CYS A 25 -3.55 -2.47 4.96
C CYS A 25 -2.18 -2.23 5.62
N PHE A 26 -2.21 -1.72 6.87
CA PHE A 26 -1.02 -1.65 7.71
C PHE A 26 -0.50 -3.04 8.09
N ALA A 27 -1.35 -4.03 8.41
CA ALA A 27 -0.83 -5.39 8.67
C ALA A 27 -0.41 -6.13 7.40
N ALA A 28 -0.95 -5.81 6.22
CA ALA A 28 -0.42 -6.32 4.96
C ALA A 28 1.01 -5.82 4.75
N PHE A 29 1.24 -4.51 4.92
CA PHE A 29 2.57 -3.90 4.92
C PHE A 29 3.49 -4.49 6.01
N CYS A 30 3.05 -4.58 7.27
CA CYS A 30 3.85 -5.16 8.36
C CYS A 30 4.17 -6.64 8.13
N ARG A 31 3.21 -7.45 7.64
CA ARG A 31 3.46 -8.89 7.36
C ARG A 31 4.47 -9.09 6.25
N ALA A 32 4.42 -8.28 5.21
CA ALA A 32 5.34 -8.37 4.08
C ALA A 32 6.75 -7.83 4.43
N ALA A 33 6.85 -6.85 5.34
CA ALA A 33 8.10 -6.26 5.83
C ALA A 33 9.00 -7.21 6.66
N HIS A 34 8.48 -8.34 7.15
CA HIS A 34 9.20 -9.25 8.06
C HIS A 34 9.97 -10.41 7.37
N HIS A 35 9.97 -10.52 6.04
CA HIS A 35 10.73 -11.56 5.31
C HIS A 35 12.15 -11.08 4.90
N LYS A 36 13.13 -12.00 4.94
CA LYS A 36 14.59 -11.77 5.00
C LYS A 36 15.20 -10.91 3.86
N ASN A 37 16.12 -10.04 4.26
CA ASN A 37 16.69 -8.93 3.48
C ASN A 37 18.12 -9.22 2.99
N GLU A 38 18.32 -9.43 1.68
CA GLU A 38 19.59 -9.20 0.94
C GLU A 38 19.29 -8.80 -0.52
N GLY A 39 19.51 -7.53 -0.87
CA GLY A 39 19.61 -7.02 -2.26
C GLY A 39 18.31 -6.65 -2.99
N GLY A 40 17.94 -5.36 -3.00
CA GLY A 40 16.83 -4.82 -3.82
C GLY A 40 15.44 -5.27 -3.35
N LYS A 41 15.29 -5.41 -2.03
CA LYS A 41 14.05 -5.82 -1.35
C LYS A 41 13.51 -4.63 -0.55
N MET A 42 12.23 -4.63 -0.19
CA MET A 42 11.61 -3.74 0.80
C MET A 42 12.52 -3.56 2.03
N THR A 43 13.36 -2.52 2.03
CA THR A 43 14.45 -2.36 3.00
C THR A 43 13.89 -1.88 4.33
N LYS A 44 14.67 -2.05 5.41
CA LYS A 44 14.29 -1.51 6.73
C LYS A 44 14.09 0.00 6.68
N GLU A 45 14.86 0.69 5.86
CA GLU A 45 14.77 2.14 5.65
C GLU A 45 13.47 2.51 4.92
N LEU A 46 13.12 1.81 3.85
CA LEU A 46 11.84 1.99 3.15
C LEU A 46 10.66 1.66 4.06
N ILE A 47 10.78 0.60 4.87
CA ILE A 47 9.75 0.25 5.84
C ILE A 47 9.53 1.38 6.84
N LYS A 48 10.62 1.97 7.37
CA LYS A 48 10.54 3.13 8.28
C LYS A 48 9.93 4.36 7.61
N ASP A 49 10.30 4.64 6.36
CA ASP A 49 9.76 5.77 5.60
C ASP A 49 8.26 5.63 5.38
N TYR A 50 7.81 4.50 4.83
CA TYR A 50 6.39 4.24 4.62
C TYR A 50 5.61 4.21 5.94
N THR A 51 6.18 3.65 7.00
CA THR A 51 5.57 3.69 8.34
C THR A 51 5.34 5.12 8.79
N LEU A 52 6.37 5.98 8.71
CA LEU A 52 6.25 7.39 9.09
C LEU A 52 5.15 8.08 8.30
N ARG A 53 5.19 7.92 6.97
CA ARG A 53 4.22 8.51 6.04
C ARG A 53 2.80 8.06 6.36
N ILE A 54 2.57 6.76 6.57
CA ILE A 54 1.25 6.21 6.95
C ILE A 54 0.75 6.83 8.25
N THR A 55 1.62 6.92 9.27
CA THR A 55 1.18 7.40 10.59
C THR A 55 0.80 8.89 10.63
N GLN A 56 1.22 9.64 9.61
CA GLN A 56 0.95 11.08 9.46
C GLN A 56 -0.11 11.38 8.40
N ALA A 57 -0.47 10.39 7.57
CA ALA A 57 -1.32 10.57 6.41
C ALA A 57 -2.82 10.64 6.77
N ASN A 58 -3.53 11.48 6.03
CA ASN A 58 -4.98 11.40 5.93
C ASN A 58 -5.42 10.27 4.98
N ALA A 59 -6.73 10.04 4.89
CA ALA A 59 -7.30 8.94 4.11
C ALA A 59 -6.86 8.94 2.63
N SER A 60 -6.89 10.10 1.97
CA SER A 60 -6.49 10.24 0.57
C SER A 60 -4.99 10.01 0.38
N GLU A 61 -4.16 10.47 1.33
CA GLU A 61 -2.72 10.27 1.32
C GLU A 61 -2.33 8.79 1.55
N ILE A 62 -3.07 8.07 2.40
CA ILE A 62 -2.86 6.62 2.59
C ILE A 62 -3.04 5.87 1.26
N VAL A 63 -4.06 6.19 0.48
CA VAL A 63 -4.28 5.57 -0.85
C VAL A 63 -3.06 5.76 -1.76
N VAL A 64 -2.51 6.98 -1.80
CA VAL A 64 -1.30 7.29 -2.58
C VAL A 64 -0.10 6.47 -2.08
N ILE A 65 0.04 6.33 -0.76
CA ILE A 65 1.11 5.51 -0.17
C ILE A 65 0.96 4.03 -0.55
N VAL A 66 -0.26 3.49 -0.56
CA VAL A 66 -0.51 2.09 -0.96
C VAL A 66 -0.12 1.86 -2.43
N TYR A 67 -0.37 2.83 -3.32
CA TYR A 67 0.14 2.77 -4.68
C TYR A 67 1.67 2.75 -4.73
N ASP A 68 2.34 3.63 -3.99
CA ASP A 68 3.80 3.69 -3.95
C ASP A 68 4.41 2.37 -3.44
N ILE A 69 3.81 1.76 -2.40
CA ILE A 69 4.21 0.44 -1.88
C ILE A 69 3.98 -0.66 -2.92
N THR A 70 2.84 -0.65 -3.61
CA THR A 70 2.56 -1.61 -4.68
C THR A 70 3.58 -1.51 -5.81
N GLU A 71 3.92 -0.29 -6.22
CA GLU A 71 4.93 -0.02 -7.23
C GLU A 71 6.31 -0.53 -6.79
N GLN A 72 6.66 -0.36 -5.50
CA GLN A 72 7.89 -0.88 -4.93
C GLN A 72 7.94 -2.41 -4.99
N TYR A 73 6.87 -3.13 -4.61
CA TYR A 73 6.84 -4.58 -4.74
C TYR A 73 6.97 -5.04 -6.19
N ILE A 74 6.40 -4.31 -7.16
CA ILE A 74 6.59 -4.63 -8.58
C ILE A 74 8.07 -4.43 -8.99
N LYS A 75 8.73 -3.36 -8.54
CA LYS A 75 10.16 -3.13 -8.81
C LYS A 75 11.03 -4.24 -8.22
N ASP A 76 10.75 -4.65 -6.99
CA ASP A 76 11.47 -5.71 -6.30
C ASP A 76 11.25 -7.06 -7.01
N ALA A 77 10.02 -7.36 -7.45
CA ALA A 77 9.73 -8.53 -8.27
C ALA A 77 10.56 -8.55 -9.56
N LEU A 78 10.56 -7.44 -10.32
CA LEU A 78 11.37 -7.34 -11.54
C LEU A 78 12.86 -7.55 -11.26
N SER A 79 13.39 -6.97 -10.18
CA SER A 79 14.78 -7.18 -9.79
C SER A 79 15.10 -8.63 -9.44
N SER A 80 14.20 -9.32 -8.72
CA SER A 80 14.37 -10.73 -8.37
C SER A 80 14.28 -11.63 -9.60
N TYR A 81 13.42 -11.31 -10.56
CA TYR A 81 13.36 -11.99 -11.86
C TYR A 81 14.71 -11.92 -12.59
N ASP A 82 15.29 -10.72 -12.70
CA ASP A 82 16.59 -10.51 -13.37
C ASP A 82 17.74 -11.25 -12.68
N LYS A 83 17.65 -11.45 -11.36
CA LYS A 83 18.62 -12.23 -10.57
C LYS A 83 18.38 -13.74 -10.61
N GLY A 84 17.27 -14.20 -11.19
CA GLY A 84 16.85 -15.60 -11.19
C GLY A 84 16.30 -16.10 -9.85
N ASP A 85 15.99 -15.20 -8.91
CA ASP A 85 15.37 -15.51 -7.62
C ASP A 85 13.84 -15.57 -7.78
N TYR A 86 13.35 -16.69 -8.32
CA TYR A 86 11.94 -16.86 -8.64
C TYR A 86 11.05 -16.99 -7.38
N GLU A 87 11.58 -17.44 -6.25
CA GLU A 87 10.83 -17.51 -5.00
C GLU A 87 10.52 -16.10 -4.47
N GLU A 88 11.52 -15.22 -4.50
CA GLU A 88 11.35 -13.82 -4.13
C GLU A 88 10.50 -13.06 -5.16
N PHE A 89 10.63 -13.38 -6.46
CA PHE A 89 9.74 -12.85 -7.51
C PHE A 89 8.27 -13.15 -7.22
N GLU A 90 7.92 -14.42 -6.97
CA GLU A 90 6.55 -14.85 -6.67
C GLU A 90 6.04 -14.22 -5.36
N THR A 91 6.91 -14.08 -4.36
CA THR A 91 6.59 -13.43 -3.09
C THR A 91 6.25 -11.95 -3.28
N ASN A 92 7.05 -11.21 -4.04
CA ASN A 92 6.79 -9.80 -4.32
C ASN A 92 5.56 -9.60 -5.21
N CYS A 93 5.30 -10.47 -6.19
CA CYS A 93 4.05 -10.46 -6.94
C CYS A 93 2.82 -10.66 -6.02
N ARG A 94 2.89 -11.59 -5.07
CA ARG A 94 1.82 -11.84 -4.09
C ARG A 94 1.59 -10.63 -3.19
N ASN A 95 2.66 -9.96 -2.75
CA ASN A 95 2.56 -8.76 -1.93
C ASN A 95 1.96 -7.59 -2.71
N ALA A 96 2.36 -7.39 -3.98
CA ALA A 96 1.73 -6.40 -4.85
C ALA A 96 0.23 -6.65 -5.03
N CYS A 97 -0.19 -7.91 -5.27
CA CYS A 97 -1.61 -8.26 -5.38
C CYS A 97 -2.40 -7.91 -4.11
N ARG A 98 -1.83 -8.19 -2.92
CA ARG A 98 -2.47 -7.85 -1.64
C ARG A 98 -2.71 -6.35 -1.49
N CYS A 99 -1.75 -5.52 -1.87
CA CYS A 99 -1.93 -4.06 -1.85
C CYS A 99 -3.02 -3.59 -2.82
N VAL A 100 -3.13 -4.21 -3.99
CA VAL A 100 -4.22 -3.93 -4.95
C VAL A 100 -5.57 -4.40 -4.42
N ASP A 101 -5.63 -5.54 -3.72
CA ASP A 101 -6.84 -6.00 -3.02
C ASP A 101 -7.25 -5.04 -1.90
N ASP A 102 -6.30 -4.43 -1.20
CA ASP A 102 -6.59 -3.40 -0.19
C ASP A 102 -7.20 -2.14 -0.83
N LEU A 103 -6.64 -1.69 -1.97
CA LEU A 103 -7.21 -0.58 -2.75
C LEU A 103 -8.63 -0.89 -3.23
N LEU A 104 -8.89 -2.13 -3.64
CA LEU A 104 -10.21 -2.59 -4.06
C LEU A 104 -11.21 -2.59 -2.90
N GLN A 105 -10.81 -3.10 -1.74
CA GLN A 105 -11.65 -3.11 -0.53
C GLN A 105 -11.92 -1.71 0.03
N ALA A 106 -11.05 -0.74 -0.26
CA ALA A 106 -11.21 0.66 0.16
C ALA A 106 -12.22 1.45 -0.69
N LEU A 107 -12.76 0.89 -1.78
CA LEU A 107 -13.72 1.58 -2.64
C LEU A 107 -15.08 1.78 -1.96
N ASP A 108 -15.61 3.00 -2.03
CA ASP A 108 -17.00 3.28 -1.71
C ASP A 108 -17.91 3.17 -2.95
N PHE A 109 -18.66 2.06 -3.02
CA PHE A 109 -19.63 1.78 -4.08
C PHE A 109 -20.90 2.64 -4.04
N SER A 110 -21.02 3.58 -3.10
CA SER A 110 -22.04 4.63 -3.19
C SER A 110 -21.80 5.59 -4.37
N TYR A 111 -20.55 5.64 -4.88
CA TYR A 111 -20.16 6.46 -6.04
C TYR A 111 -20.06 5.60 -7.31
N GLU A 112 -20.65 6.07 -8.40
CA GLU A 112 -20.61 5.37 -9.71
C GLU A 112 -19.17 5.14 -10.21
N LEU A 113 -18.26 6.05 -9.85
CA LEU A 113 -16.85 5.97 -10.21
C LEU A 113 -16.13 4.75 -9.59
N ALA A 114 -16.69 4.13 -8.54
CA ALA A 114 -16.09 2.96 -7.90
C ALA A 114 -16.13 1.70 -8.77
N TYR A 115 -17.04 1.63 -9.74
CA TYR A 115 -17.13 0.49 -10.65
C TYR A 115 -16.01 0.42 -11.69
N PRO A 116 -15.67 1.51 -12.44
CA PRO A 116 -14.52 1.51 -13.36
C PRO A 116 -13.18 1.31 -12.63
N LEU A 117 -12.89 2.15 -11.63
CA LEU A 117 -12.59 1.68 -10.28
C LEU A 117 -12.03 0.26 -10.08
N MET A 118 -12.94 -0.55 -9.53
CA MET A 118 -12.86 -1.97 -9.30
C MET A 118 -12.39 -2.76 -10.53
N ARG A 119 -12.89 -2.47 -11.73
CA ARG A 119 -12.50 -3.21 -12.94
C ARG A 119 -11.01 -3.07 -13.24
N LEU A 120 -10.45 -1.87 -13.05
CA LEU A 120 -9.01 -1.65 -13.22
C LEU A 120 -8.20 -2.43 -12.18
N TYR A 121 -8.60 -2.42 -10.91
CA TYR A 121 -7.88 -3.18 -9.87
C TYR A 121 -7.95 -4.71 -10.12
N ILE A 122 -9.12 -5.23 -10.51
CA ILE A 122 -9.25 -6.65 -10.89
C ILE A 122 -8.33 -6.99 -12.07
N PHE A 123 -8.28 -6.13 -13.08
CA PHE A 123 -7.39 -6.32 -14.22
C PHE A 123 -5.91 -6.30 -13.80
N VAL A 124 -5.49 -5.32 -12.99
CA VAL A 124 -4.12 -5.21 -12.47
C VAL A 124 -3.73 -6.46 -11.68
N ASN A 125 -4.59 -6.94 -10.77
CA ASN A 125 -4.37 -8.17 -10.02
C ASN A 125 -4.19 -9.38 -10.92
N ARG A 126 -5.02 -9.50 -11.96
CA ARG A 126 -4.91 -10.57 -12.94
C ARG A 126 -3.58 -10.52 -13.68
N GLU A 127 -3.14 -9.35 -14.14
CA GLU A 127 -1.86 -9.18 -14.84
C GLU A 127 -0.68 -9.59 -13.95
N ILE A 128 -0.66 -9.17 -12.68
CA ILE A 128 0.39 -9.53 -11.72
C ILE A 128 0.38 -11.04 -11.43
N SER A 129 -0.81 -11.62 -11.21
CA SER A 129 -0.96 -13.05 -10.92
C SER A 129 -0.52 -13.93 -12.09
N VAL A 130 -0.91 -13.56 -13.32
CA VAL A 130 -0.51 -14.27 -14.55
C VAL A 130 1.00 -14.14 -14.76
N ALA A 131 1.57 -12.96 -14.57
CA ALA A 131 3.01 -12.72 -14.64
C ALA A 131 3.78 -13.61 -13.65
N SER A 132 3.28 -13.72 -12.41
CA SER A 132 3.87 -14.56 -11.36
C SER A 132 3.91 -16.04 -11.75
N VAL A 133 2.77 -16.61 -12.19
CA VAL A 133 2.67 -18.04 -12.52
C VAL A 133 3.40 -18.37 -13.83
N SER A 134 3.31 -17.49 -14.83
CA SER A 134 3.93 -17.72 -16.14
C SER A 134 5.41 -17.32 -16.21
N ARG A 135 5.95 -16.70 -15.16
CA ARG A 135 7.33 -16.17 -15.09
C ARG A 135 7.67 -15.27 -16.27
N LYS A 136 6.77 -14.32 -16.54
CA LYS A 136 6.94 -13.27 -17.54
C LYS A 136 6.73 -11.90 -16.91
N THR A 137 7.57 -10.94 -17.25
CA THR A 137 7.56 -9.60 -16.64
C THR A 137 6.60 -8.63 -17.34
N GLU A 138 6.12 -8.95 -18.54
CA GLU A 138 5.23 -8.09 -19.35
C GLU A 138 3.98 -7.64 -18.56
N GLY A 139 3.31 -8.58 -17.87
CA GLY A 139 2.13 -8.25 -17.06
C GLY A 139 2.45 -7.33 -15.88
N LEU A 140 3.64 -7.44 -15.28
CA LEU A 140 4.09 -6.53 -14.22
C LEU A 140 4.33 -5.11 -14.73
N LEU A 141 4.91 -4.97 -15.92
CA LEU A 141 5.14 -3.66 -16.53
C LEU A 141 3.83 -2.96 -16.90
N ASN A 142 2.87 -3.71 -17.44
CA ASN A 142 1.53 -3.21 -17.75
C ASN A 142 0.79 -2.76 -16.48
N ALA A 143 0.76 -3.63 -15.46
CA ALA A 143 0.17 -3.33 -14.16
C ALA A 143 0.78 -2.06 -13.54
N ARG A 144 2.11 -1.94 -13.57
CA ARG A 144 2.82 -0.77 -13.05
C ARG A 144 2.44 0.52 -13.78
N GLY A 145 2.31 0.51 -15.10
CA GLY A 145 1.91 1.69 -15.87
C GLY A 145 0.51 2.20 -15.48
N ILE A 146 -0.43 1.28 -15.27
CA ILE A 146 -1.79 1.61 -14.80
C ILE A 146 -1.74 2.19 -13.39
N LEU A 147 -1.01 1.53 -12.48
CA LEU A 147 -0.89 1.95 -11.09
C LEU A 147 -0.26 3.34 -10.94
N ILE A 148 0.78 3.66 -11.71
CA ILE A 148 1.40 5.01 -11.71
C ILE A 148 0.40 6.06 -12.17
N SER A 149 -0.33 5.80 -13.25
CA SER A 149 -1.32 6.75 -13.77
C SER A 149 -2.44 7.02 -12.75
N LEU A 150 -2.91 5.98 -12.07
CA LEU A 150 -3.89 6.12 -10.99
C LEU A 150 -3.30 6.85 -9.79
N ARG A 151 -2.10 6.48 -9.35
CA ARG A 151 -1.37 7.12 -8.25
C ARG A 151 -1.28 8.63 -8.46
N ASP A 152 -0.92 9.08 -9.65
CA ASP A 152 -0.79 10.50 -9.95
C ASP A 152 -2.13 11.22 -9.92
N ALA A 153 -3.20 10.59 -10.43
CA ALA A 153 -4.55 11.15 -10.33
C ALA A 153 -5.02 11.27 -8.86
N PHE A 154 -4.75 10.26 -8.03
CA PHE A 154 -5.05 10.29 -6.60
C PHE A 154 -4.18 11.28 -5.82
N ALA A 155 -2.91 11.46 -6.21
CA ALA A 155 -2.04 12.46 -5.61
C ALA A 155 -2.56 13.89 -5.84
N GLU A 156 -3.06 14.20 -7.04
CA GLU A 156 -3.71 15.49 -7.30
C GLU A 156 -5.01 15.68 -6.50
N ALA A 157 -5.76 14.60 -6.25
CA ALA A 157 -6.94 14.64 -5.39
C ALA A 157 -6.55 14.87 -3.91
N ALA A 158 -5.53 14.17 -3.42
CA ALA A 158 -5.04 14.25 -2.04
C ALA A 158 -4.55 15.66 -1.66
N LYS A 159 -3.94 16.41 -2.60
CA LYS A 159 -3.55 17.82 -2.38
C LYS A 159 -4.71 18.74 -1.97
N LYS A 160 -5.94 18.37 -2.32
CA LYS A 160 -7.17 19.13 -2.01
C LYS A 160 -7.88 18.59 -0.76
N ASP A 161 -7.33 17.54 -0.16
CA ASP A 161 -7.88 16.93 1.05
C ASP A 161 -7.19 17.46 2.29
N SER A 162 -7.91 18.29 3.05
CA SER A 162 -7.45 18.89 4.29
C SER A 162 -7.96 18.16 5.54
N SER A 163 -8.46 16.93 5.39
CA SER A 163 -8.90 16.12 6.54
C SER A 163 -7.73 15.78 7.46
N ALA A 164 -8.04 15.56 8.74
CA ALA A 164 -7.03 15.18 9.73
C ALA A 164 -6.41 13.81 9.42
N PRO A 165 -5.19 13.54 9.93
CA PRO A 165 -4.59 12.20 9.85
C PRO A 165 -5.52 11.14 10.43
N VAL A 166 -5.52 9.95 9.82
CA VAL A 166 -6.43 8.88 10.23
C VAL A 166 -5.94 8.19 11.51
N MET A 167 -4.63 8.07 11.68
CA MET A 167 -4.05 7.42 12.86
C MET A 167 -4.02 8.35 14.08
N THR A 168 -4.34 7.77 15.24
CA THR A 168 -4.09 8.36 16.56
C THR A 168 -2.92 7.63 17.24
N ASN A 169 -2.29 8.23 18.25
CA ASN A 169 -1.15 7.64 18.98
C ASN A 169 0.06 7.25 18.10
N THR A 170 0.31 8.03 17.05
CA THR A 170 1.37 7.88 16.03
C THR A 170 2.75 7.52 16.60
N GLN A 171 3.17 8.13 17.73
CA GLN A 171 4.48 7.88 18.34
C GLN A 171 4.66 6.44 18.83
N ALA A 172 3.65 5.88 19.49
CA ALA A 172 3.68 4.50 19.99
C ALA A 172 3.63 3.48 18.83
N VAL A 173 2.83 3.79 17.80
CA VAL A 173 2.74 2.98 16.58
C VAL A 173 4.07 2.96 15.86
N TYR A 174 4.66 4.12 15.59
CA TYR A 174 5.97 4.22 14.94
C TYR A 174 7.04 3.47 15.73
N ALA A 175 7.17 3.75 17.04
CA ALA A 175 8.19 3.14 17.88
C ALA A 175 8.07 1.61 17.97
N GLY A 176 6.85 1.08 18.12
CA GLY A 176 6.60 -0.36 18.18
C GLY A 176 6.98 -1.11 16.89
N LEU A 177 6.93 -0.44 15.74
CA LEU A 177 7.26 -1.01 14.43
C LEU A 177 8.73 -0.85 14.06
N THR A 178 9.31 0.32 14.37
CA THR A 178 10.68 0.64 13.96
C THR A 178 11.72 0.09 14.90
N TYR A 179 11.37 -0.09 16.18
CA TYR A 179 12.27 -0.58 17.23
C TYR A 179 11.83 -1.92 17.85
N GLY A 180 10.65 -2.41 17.49
CA GLY A 180 10.13 -3.70 17.95
C GLY A 180 9.40 -3.59 19.29
N ARG A 181 8.39 -4.45 19.46
CA ARG A 181 7.40 -4.42 20.55
C ARG A 181 8.00 -4.53 21.97
N ASN A 182 9.24 -5.03 22.12
CA ASN A 182 9.88 -5.24 23.42
C ASN A 182 10.61 -4.01 23.99
N GLN A 183 10.97 -2.99 23.20
CA GLN A 183 11.72 -1.83 23.72
C GLN A 183 10.84 -0.78 24.40
N LEU A 184 9.53 -0.79 24.13
CA LEU A 184 8.58 0.15 24.74
C LEU A 184 8.31 -0.15 26.23
N ASN A 185 8.59 -1.37 26.70
CA ASN A 185 8.30 -1.76 28.09
C ASN A 185 9.40 -1.39 29.08
N GLU A 186 10.61 -1.03 28.60
CA GLU A 186 11.73 -0.63 29.46
C GLU A 186 11.74 0.88 29.74
N SER A 187 11.12 1.70 28.88
CA SER A 187 11.14 3.16 29.00
C SER A 187 9.96 3.75 29.78
N ILE A 188 8.96 2.94 30.15
CA ILE A 188 7.77 3.37 30.91
C ILE A 188 7.92 3.09 32.41
N ASN A 189 8.96 2.34 32.82
CA ASN A 189 9.20 1.98 34.22
C ASN A 189 10.27 2.83 34.92
N ASP A 190 10.70 3.95 34.33
CA ASP A 190 11.68 4.86 34.94
C ASP A 190 11.06 6.25 35.13
N THR A 191 10.05 6.35 36.00
CA THR A 191 9.61 7.58 36.71
C THR A 191 8.89 7.21 38.00
#